data_AF-A0AAW6YQI1-F1
#
_entry.id   AF-A0AAW6YQI1-F1
#
_cell.length_a   1.000
_cell.length_b   1.000
_cell.length_c   1.000
_cell.angle_alpha   90.00
_cell.angle_beta   90.00
_cell.angle_gamma   90.00
#
_symmetry.space_group_name_H-M   'P 1'
#
loop_
_entity.id
_entity.type
_entity.pdbx_description
1 polymer ?
#
loop_
_entity_poly.entity_id
_entity_poly.type
_entity_poly.pdbx_seq_one_letter_code
_entity_poly.pdbx_strand_id
1 'polypeptide(L)' 'MEFGSLIPAMETGSVDMIISGMSYTEERDKKVDFSDVYQSDQQYFVIRKQDQDKIKDVSYFDQGGKIGVSDN' A
#
# COMPACT_ATOMS: atom_id res chain seq x y z
N MET A 1 -9.04 -2.47 -14.24
CA MET A 1 -7.71 -3.12 -14.35
C MET A 1 -7.30 -3.46 -12.94
N GLU A 2 -6.82 -4.67 -12.70
CA GLU A 2 -6.31 -5.07 -11.38
C GLU A 2 -5.05 -4.26 -11.05
N PHE A 3 -4.84 -3.91 -9.78
CA PHE A 3 -3.76 -3.00 -9.37
C PHE A 3 -2.38 -3.51 -9.82
N GLY A 4 -2.14 -4.82 -9.72
CA GLY A 4 -0.90 -5.47 -10.16
C GLY A 4 -0.62 -5.38 -11.67
N SER A 5 -1.63 -5.09 -12.49
CA SER A 5 -1.49 -4.97 -13.95
C SER A 5 -1.11 -3.58 -14.45
N LEU A 6 -1.11 -2.57 -13.58
CA LEU A 6 -0.97 -1.18 -13.98
C LEU A 6 0.44 -0.86 -14.53
N ILE A 7 1.51 -1.29 -13.84
CA ILE A 7 2.89 -1.07 -14.32
C ILE A 7 3.14 -1.79 -15.66
N PRO A 8 2.82 -3.08 -15.82
CA PRO A 8 2.94 -3.75 -17.12
C PRO A 8 2.16 -3.04 -18.23
N ALA A 9 0.96 -2.53 -17.95
CA ALA A 9 0.17 -1.82 -18.94
C ALA A 9 0.85 -0.51 -19.39
N MET A 10 1.49 0.22 -18.47
CA MET A 10 2.30 1.40 -18.80
C MET A 10 3.53 1.01 -19.65
N GLU A 11 4.27 -0.04 -19.26
CA GLU A 11 5.45 -0.50 -20.00
C GLU A 11 5.11 -0.92 -21.45
N THR A 12 3.91 -1.46 -21.68
CA THR A 12 3.43 -1.80 -23.02
C THR A 12 2.83 -0.63 -23.80
N GLY A 13 2.65 0.55 -23.18
CA GLY A 13 1.96 1.69 -23.77
C GLY A 13 0.43 1.50 -23.92
N SER A 14 -0.15 0.55 -23.19
CA SER A 14 -1.61 0.36 -23.15
C SER A 14 -2.32 1.47 -22.36
N VAL A 15 -1.58 2.14 -21.47
CA VAL A 15 -1.98 3.36 -20.75
C VAL A 15 -0.84 4.36 -20.75
N ASP A 16 -1.17 5.65 -20.72
CA ASP A 16 -0.17 6.73 -20.69
C ASP A 16 0.06 7.29 -19.27
N MET A 17 -0.83 7.01 -18.32
CA MET A 17 -0.77 7.53 -16.95
C MET A 17 -1.48 6.62 -15.96
N ILE A 18 -0.94 6.52 -14.74
CA ILE A 18 -1.55 5.80 -13.61
C ILE A 18 -1.86 6.80 -12.49
N ILE A 19 -3.14 6.90 -12.10
CA ILE A 19 -3.60 7.71 -10.96
C ILE A 19 -4.41 6.80 -10.03
N SER A 20 -3.72 6.01 -9.20
CA SER A 20 -4.34 4.93 -8.40
C SER A 20 -3.84 4.89 -6.95
N GLY A 21 -3.33 6.00 -6.41
CA GLY A 21 -2.74 6.02 -5.06
C GLY A 21 -1.53 5.08 -4.93
N MET A 22 -0.76 4.91 -6.00
CA MET A 22 0.39 4.01 -6.01
C MET A 22 1.51 4.58 -5.14
N SER A 23 1.84 3.87 -4.07
CA SER A 23 3.00 4.22 -3.25
C SER A 23 4.30 4.05 -4.03
N TYR A 24 5.18 5.04 -3.91
CA TYR A 24 6.55 4.98 -4.39
C TYR A 24 7.31 3.83 -3.73
N THR A 25 8.05 3.07 -4.54
CA THR A 25 9.09 2.15 -4.08
C THR A 25 10.23 2.18 -5.09
N GLU A 26 11.47 1.98 -4.65
CA GLU A 26 12.64 1.93 -5.55
C GLU A 26 12.52 0.86 -6.64
N GLU A 27 11.79 -0.23 -6.37
CA GLU A 27 11.56 -1.28 -7.36
C GLU A 27 10.65 -0.80 -8.50
N ARG A 28 9.61 -0.02 -8.18
CA ARG A 28 8.67 0.52 -9.16
C ARG A 28 9.27 1.66 -9.95
N ASP A 29 10.05 2.52 -9.29
CA ASP A 29 10.73 3.66 -9.90
C ASP A 29 11.75 3.25 -10.99
N LYS A 30 12.35 2.06 -10.86
CA LYS A 30 13.20 1.49 -11.91
C LYS A 30 12.45 1.10 -13.19
N LYS A 31 11.12 1.01 -13.15
CA LYS A 31 10.27 0.54 -14.26
C LYS A 31 9.46 1.66 -14.90
N VAL A 32 9.02 2.64 -14.11
CA VAL A 32 8.19 3.77 -14.56
C VAL A 32 8.60 5.03 -13.83
N ASP A 33 8.49 6.17 -14.51
CA ASP A 33 8.74 7.48 -13.91
C ASP A 33 7.58 7.88 -13.00
N PHE A 34 7.88 8.21 -11.74
CA PHE A 34 6.90 8.79 -10.82
C PHE A 34 6.84 10.32 -10.96
N SER A 35 5.67 10.89 -10.70
CA SER A 35 5.55 12.33 -10.49
C SER A 35 6.15 12.74 -9.14
N ASP A 36 6.24 14.05 -8.91
CA ASP A 36 6.32 14.56 -7.54
C ASP A 36 5.15 14.02 -6.71
N VAL A 37 5.41 13.77 -5.42
CA VAL A 37 4.40 13.25 -4.48
C VAL A 37 3.26 14.26 -4.37
N TYR A 38 2.06 13.86 -4.76
CA TYR A 38 0.86 14.70 -4.70
C TYR A 38 -0.05 14.38 -3.49
N GLN A 39 0.15 13.23 -2.84
CA GLN A 39 -0.64 12.80 -1.68
C GLN A 39 0.21 11.98 -0.71
N SER A 40 0.00 12.16 0.58
CA SER A 40 0.63 11.39 1.65
C SER A 40 -0.42 11.02 2.68
N ASP A 41 -0.61 9.72 2.88
CA ASP A 41 -1.60 9.18 3.80
C ASP A 41 -0.93 8.46 4.97
N GLN A 42 -1.61 8.42 6.11
CA GLN A 42 -1.22 7.58 7.24
C GLN A 42 -2.04 6.30 7.24
N GLN A 43 -1.39 5.17 7.51
CA GLN A 43 -2.06 3.88 7.72
C GLN A 43 -2.42 3.71 9.18
N TYR A 44 -3.62 3.18 9.44
CA TYR A 44 -4.12 2.91 10.79
C TYR A 44 -4.57 1.47 10.92
N PHE A 45 -4.37 0.92 12.12
CA PHE A 45 -4.96 -0.36 12.49
C PHE A 45 -6.30 -0.13 13.18
N VAL A 46 -7.31 -0.89 12.75
CA VAL A 46 -8.58 -0.96 13.45
C VAL A 46 -8.57 -2.18 14.36
N ILE A 47 -8.77 -1.96 15.65
CA ILE A 47 -8.86 -3.02 16.66
C ILE A 47 -10.25 -3.04 17.28
N ARG A 48 -10.65 -4.18 17.83
CA ARG A 48 -11.85 -4.24 18.66
C ARG A 48 -11.59 -3.45 19.94
N LYS A 49 -12.59 -2.69 20.40
CA LYS A 49 -12.50 -1.88 21.62
C LYS A 49 -12.03 -2.68 22.85
N GLN A 50 -12.50 -3.92 23.00
CA GLN A 50 -12.10 -4.80 24.11
C GLN A 50 -10.62 -5.20 24.10
N ASP A 51 -9.94 -5.09 22.96
CA ASP A 51 -8.53 -5.47 22.79
C ASP A 51 -7.58 -4.28 23.01
N GLN A 52 -8.08 -3.08 23.34
CA GLN A 52 -7.29 -1.84 23.48
C GLN A 52 -6.20 -1.90 24.57
N ASP A 53 -6.37 -2.75 25.59
CA ASP A 53 -5.38 -2.91 26.66
C ASP A 53 -4.31 -3.92 26.31
N LYS A 54 -4.61 -4.80 25.35
CA LYS A 54 -3.70 -5.80 24.82
C LYS A 54 -2.87 -5.27 23.65
N ILE A 55 -3.50 -4.49 22.75
CA ILE A 55 -2.89 -3.97 21.53
C ILE A 55 -2.70 -2.45 21.70
N LYS A 56 -1.54 -2.05 22.23
CA LYS A 56 -1.21 -0.64 22.48
C LYS A 56 -0.55 0.04 21.30
N ASP A 57 0.22 -0.72 20.53
CA ASP A 57 0.95 -0.24 19.37
C ASP A 57 1.32 -1.43 18.46
N VAL A 58 2.01 -1.14 17.36
CA VAL A 58 2.38 -2.11 16.32
C VAL A 58 3.32 -3.21 16.81
N SER A 59 4.10 -2.98 17.87
CA SER A 59 5.02 -4.00 18.43
C SER A 59 4.30 -5.22 18.98
N TYR A 60 3.00 -5.09 19.30
CA TYR A 60 2.15 -6.23 19.64
C TYR A 60 2.16 -7.32 18.55
N PHE A 61 2.41 -6.98 17.29
CA PHE A 61 2.40 -7.93 16.18
C PHE A 61 3.75 -8.61 15.96
N ASP A 62 4.85 -8.08 16.50
CA ASP A 62 6.19 -8.69 16.40
C ASP A 62 6.26 -10.06 17.09
N GLN A 63 5.40 -10.30 18.08
CA GLN A 63 5.26 -11.59 18.77
C GLN A 63 4.31 -12.59 18.06
N GLY A 64 3.88 -12.31 16.82
CA GLY A 64 3.05 -13.22 16.01
C GLY A 64 1.54 -13.01 16.11
N GLY A 65 1.08 -11.77 16.30
CA GLY A 65 -0.34 -11.42 16.23
C GLY A 65 -0.92 -11.55 14.81
N LYS A 66 -2.21 -11.88 14.69
CA LYS A 66 -2.89 -11.95 13.38
C LYS A 66 -3.39 -10.56 12.96
N ILE A 67 -3.11 -10.18 11.71
CA ILE A 67 -3.59 -8.95 11.08
C ILE A 67 -4.47 -9.35 9.89
N GLY A 68 -5.67 -8.78 9.82
CA GLY A 68 -6.52 -8.88 8.62
C GLY A 68 -6.11 -7.81 7.62
N VAL A 69 -5.90 -8.21 6.37
CA VAL A 69 -5.61 -7.30 5.26
C VAL A 69 -6.65 -7.52 4.16
N SER A 70 -7.02 -6.45 3.46
CA SER A 70 -7.71 -6.60 2.18
C SER A 70 -6.65 -6.75 1.10
N ASP A 71 -6.77 -7.78 0.28
CA ASP A 71 -5.96 -7.91 -0.92
C ASP A 71 -6.61 -7.10 -2.05
N ASN A 72 -5.79 -6.53 -2.93
CA ASN A 72 -6.19 -5.75 -4.11
C ASN A 72 -5.58 -6.35 -5.37
#